data_AF-A0A0Q5DLY1-F1
#
_entry.id   AF-A0A0Q5DLY1-F1
#
_cell.length_a   1.000
_cell.length_b   1.000
_cell.length_c   1.000
_cell.angle_alpha   90.00
_cell.angle_beta   90.00
_cell.angle_gamma   90.00
#
_symmetry.space_group_name_H-M   'P 1'
#
loop_
_entity.id
_entity.type
_entity.pdbx_description
1 polymer ?
#
loop_
_entity_poly.entity_id
_entity_poly.type
_entity_poly.pdbx_seq_one_letter_code
_entity_poly.pdbx_strand_id
1 'polypeptide(L)' 'MSARDQAPAPTAQDQADQHDLRIHRAKQLARPVMHAGVKKFIAGFCWHKGDREMVVYMEGSAEPVRPADITILEQPT' A
#
# COMPACT_ATOMS: atom_id res chain seq x y z
N MET A 1 -12.40 26.31 25.71
CA MET A 1 -11.23 25.74 25.00
C MET A 1 -11.44 24.23 24.96
N SER A 2 -11.91 23.70 23.82
CA SER A 2 -12.36 22.30 23.73
C SER A 2 -11.13 21.38 23.72
N ALA A 3 -11.00 20.53 24.74
CA ALA A 3 -10.04 19.43 24.83
C ALA A 3 -10.41 18.30 23.87
N ARG A 4 -10.60 18.63 22.59
CA ARG A 4 -10.85 17.65 21.53
C ARG A 4 -9.52 17.03 21.16
N ASP A 5 -9.28 15.89 21.78
CA ASP A 5 -8.65 14.71 21.17
C ASP A 5 -7.33 14.97 20.45
N GLN A 6 -6.23 15.00 21.21
CA GLN A 6 -4.98 14.49 20.66
C GLN A 6 -5.14 12.98 20.51
N ALA A 7 -5.44 12.53 19.28
CA ALA A 7 -5.43 11.11 18.97
C ALA A 7 -4.06 10.51 19.35
N PRO A 8 -4.01 9.28 19.88
CA PRO A 8 -2.75 8.62 20.18
C PRO A 8 -1.89 8.52 18.91
N ALA A 9 -0.57 8.55 19.08
CA ALA A 9 0.35 8.41 17.97
C ALA A 9 0.11 7.08 17.24
N PRO A 10 0.16 7.06 15.90
CA PRO A 10 -0.12 5.86 15.12
C PRO A 10 0.88 4.76 15.45
N THR A 11 0.36 3.55 15.66
CA THR A 11 1.15 2.34 15.86
C THR A 11 1.76 1.86 14.54
N ALA A 12 2.69 0.90 14.61
CA ALA A 12 3.23 0.27 13.41
C ALA A 12 2.15 -0.42 12.57
N GLN A 13 1.10 -0.96 13.20
CA GLN A 13 -0.02 -1.56 12.48
C GLN A 13 -0.84 -0.49 11.75
N ASP A 14 -1.11 0.66 12.40
CA ASP A 14 -1.84 1.76 11.75
C ASP A 14 -1.09 2.27 10.51
N GLN A 15 0.25 2.30 10.57
CA GLN A 15 1.07 2.68 9.42
C GLN A 15 1.02 1.64 8.29
N ALA A 16 1.02 0.35 8.62
CA ALA A 16 0.87 -0.73 7.65
C ALA A 16 -0.51 -0.67 6.96
N ASP A 17 -1.58 -0.53 7.74
CA ASP A 17 -2.95 -0.43 7.24
C ASP A 17 -3.12 0.81 6.34
N GLN A 18 -2.52 1.96 6.72
CA GLN A 18 -2.49 3.15 5.87
C GLN A 18 -1.73 2.94 4.56
N HIS A 19 -0.61 2.20 4.58
CA HIS A 19 0.15 1.87 3.37
C HIS A 19 -0.68 0.99 2.43
N ASP A 20 -1.37 0.00 2.96
CA ASP A 20 -2.27 -0.86 2.19
C ASP A 20 -3.39 -0.06 1.54
N LEU A 21 -4.01 0.88 2.26
CA LEU A 21 -5.01 1.80 1.68
C LEU A 21 -4.44 2.62 0.52
N ARG A 22 -3.17 3.03 0.59
CA ARG A 22 -2.52 3.76 -0.49
C ARG A 22 -2.26 2.86 -1.71
N ILE A 23 -1.92 1.59 -1.52
CA ILE A 23 -1.80 0.60 -2.60
C ILE A 23 -3.15 0.39 -3.28
N HIS A 24 -4.23 0.25 -2.51
CA HIS A 24 -5.59 0.17 -3.04
C HIS A 24 -5.93 1.37 -3.93
N ARG A 25 -5.62 2.59 -3.44
CA ARG A 25 -5.84 3.83 -4.19
C ARG A 25 -5.00 3.91 -5.46
N ALA A 26 -3.74 3.48 -5.41
CA ALA A 26 -2.86 3.44 -6.58
C ALA A 26 -3.45 2.54 -7.67
N LYS A 27 -4.00 1.37 -7.30
CA LYS A 27 -4.70 0.49 -8.23
C LYS A 27 -5.96 1.15 -8.81
N GLN A 28 -6.84 1.69 -7.97
CA GLN A 28 -8.11 2.30 -8.40
C GLN A 28 -7.91 3.45 -9.39
N LEU A 29 -6.85 4.24 -9.21
CA LEU A 29 -6.51 5.37 -10.06
C LEU A 29 -5.59 4.99 -11.23
N ALA A 30 -5.30 3.70 -11.43
CA ALA A 30 -4.35 3.20 -12.41
C ALA A 30 -3.02 3.97 -12.38
N ARG A 31 -2.48 4.21 -11.19
CA ARG A 31 -1.22 4.94 -10.99
C ARG A 31 -0.03 3.98 -10.99
N PRO A 32 1.09 4.34 -11.65
CA PRO A 32 2.29 3.53 -11.60
C PRO A 32 2.91 3.61 -10.21
N VAL A 33 3.38 2.47 -9.72
CA VAL A 33 4.20 2.35 -8.51
C VAL A 33 5.59 1.87 -8.88
N MET A 34 6.55 2.02 -7.97
CA MET A 34 7.90 1.53 -8.16
C MET A 34 8.08 0.22 -7.40
N HIS A 35 8.60 -0.80 -8.07
CA HIS A 35 9.00 -2.06 -7.47
C HIS A 35 10.30 -2.54 -8.12
N ALA A 36 11.32 -2.86 -7.30
CA ALA A 36 12.65 -3.25 -7.75
C ALA A 36 13.27 -2.26 -8.77
N GLY A 37 13.06 -0.96 -8.57
CA GLY A 37 13.57 0.10 -9.47
C GLY A 37 12.84 0.21 -10.81
N VAL A 38 11.78 -0.56 -11.04
CA VAL A 38 10.98 -0.54 -12.28
C VAL A 38 9.58 -0.01 -11.99
N LYS A 39 9.10 0.90 -12.85
CA LYS A 39 7.69 1.36 -12.80
C LYS A 39 6.78 0.25 -13.29
N LYS A 40 5.82 -0.14 -12.46
CA LYS A 40 4.82 -1.19 -12.76
C LYS A 40 3.44 -0.73 -12.30
N PHE A 41 2.41 -1.39 -12.81
CA PHE A 41 1.03 -1.23 -12.33
C PHE A 41 0.62 -2.41 -11.46
N ILE A 42 -0.31 -2.16 -10.55
CA ILE A 42 -0.87 -3.18 -9.67
C ILE A 42 -1.99 -3.90 -10.42
N ALA A 43 -1.80 -5.19 -10.72
CA ALA A 43 -2.81 -6.03 -11.35
C ALA A 43 -3.86 -6.50 -10.32
N GLY A 44 -3.41 -6.84 -9.11
CA GLY A 44 -4.18 -7.55 -8.11
C GLY A 44 -3.65 -7.34 -6.70
N PHE A 45 -4.48 -7.61 -5.71
CA PHE A 45 -4.03 -7.84 -4.34
C PHE A 45 -5.03 -8.75 -3.64
N CYS A 46 -4.58 -9.47 -2.62
CA CYS A 46 -5.42 -10.36 -1.82
C CYS A 46 -4.96 -10.40 -0.37
N TRP A 47 -5.92 -10.69 0.52
CA TRP A 47 -5.68 -11.08 1.90
C TRP A 47 -6.05 -12.55 2.02
N HIS A 48 -5.09 -13.43 2.24
CA HIS A 48 -5.43 -14.81 2.57
C HIS A 48 -5.73 -14.93 4.06
N LYS A 49 -6.53 -15.93 4.40
CA LYS A 49 -6.92 -16.17 5.78
C LYS A 49 -5.68 -16.52 6.61
N GLY A 50 -5.40 -15.70 7.62
CA GLY A 50 -4.25 -15.89 8.51
C GLY A 50 -2.99 -15.12 8.11
N ASP A 51 -3.03 -14.40 6.98
CA ASP A 51 -1.94 -13.52 6.59
C ASP A 51 -1.84 -12.34 7.57
N ARG A 52 -0.60 -11.97 7.91
CA ARG A 52 -0.32 -10.77 8.70
C ARG A 52 -0.28 -9.50 7.85
N GLU A 53 -0.08 -9.65 6.54
CA GLU A 53 0.02 -8.56 5.57
C GLU A 53 -0.66 -8.97 4.27
N MET A 54 -1.14 -7.97 3.50
CA MET A 54 -1.67 -8.17 2.16
C MET A 54 -0.60 -8.71 1.21
N VAL A 55 -1.01 -9.38 0.14
CA VAL A 55 -0.13 -9.78 -0.97
C VAL A 55 -0.53 -9.02 -2.23
N VAL A 56 0.45 -8.48 -2.98
CA VAL A 56 0.22 -7.64 -4.17
C VAL A 56 0.75 -8.29 -5.44
N TYR A 57 -0.06 -8.31 -6.50
CA TYR A 57 0.33 -8.79 -7.82
C TYR A 57 0.59 -7.63 -8.77
N MET A 58 1.76 -7.65 -9.40
CA MET A 58 2.24 -6.59 -10.28
C MET A 58 2.18 -7.06 -11.74
N GLU A 59 1.81 -6.17 -12.65
CA GLU A 59 1.86 -6.49 -14.08
C GLU A 59 3.28 -6.84 -14.52
N GLY A 60 3.41 -7.93 -15.28
CA GLY A 60 4.71 -8.44 -15.73
C GLY A 60 5.60 -9.00 -14.61
N SER A 61 5.06 -9.27 -13.42
CA SER A 61 5.74 -10.03 -12.37
C SER A 61 5.10 -11.41 -12.24
N ALA A 62 5.93 -12.47 -12.24
CA ALA A 62 5.44 -13.83 -12.02
C ALA A 62 5.12 -14.08 -10.54
N GLU A 63 5.89 -13.46 -9.65
CA GLU A 63 5.75 -13.66 -8.21
C GLU A 63 4.95 -12.52 -7.55
N PRO A 64 4.16 -12.85 -6.52
CA PRO A 64 3.57 -11.84 -5.65
C PRO A 64 4.62 -11.04 -4.90
N VAL A 65 4.27 -9.81 -4.55
CA VAL A 65 5.14 -8.83 -3.91
C VAL A 65 4.52 -8.42 -2.58
N ARG A 66 5.35 -8.17 -1.58
CA ARG A 66 4.90 -7.64 -0.30
C ARG A 66 4.61 -6.13 -0.43
N PRO A 67 3.60 -5.60 0.26
CA PRO A 67 3.31 -4.17 0.32
C PRO A 67 4.54 -3.31 0.65
N ALA A 68 5.35 -3.75 1.61
CA ALA A 68 6.54 -3.03 2.06
C ALA A 68 7.62 -2.86 0.98
N ASP A 69 7.64 -3.74 -0.04
CA ASP A 69 8.60 -3.67 -1.15
C ASP A 69 8.14 -2.71 -2.27
N ILE A 70 6.94 -2.13 -2.15
CA ILE A 70 6.33 -1.22 -3.13
C ILE A 70 6.50 0.22 -2.67
N THR A 71 7.11 1.04 -3.53
CA THR A 71 7.17 2.49 -3.32
C THR A 71 6.10 3.18 -4.14
N ILE A 72 5.17 3.86 -3.47
CA ILE A 72 4.10 4.62 -4.10
C ILE A 72 4.68 5.97 -4.53
N LEU A 73 4.60 6.25 -5.83
CA LEU A 73 5.02 7.53 -6.38
C LEU A 73 3.93 8.57 -6.08
N GLU A 74 4.13 9.36 -5.03
CA GLU A 74 3.25 10.51 -4.76
C GLU A 74 3.41 11.53 -5.89
N GLN A 75 2.32 11.78 -6.63
CA GLN A 75 2.30 12.89 -7.55
C GLN A 75 1.92 14.16 -6.78
N PRO A 76 2.61 15.29 -7.01
CA PRO A 76 2.16 16.57 -6.48
C PRO A 76 0.76 16.85 -7.04
N THR A 77 -0.18 17.14 -6.13
CA THR A 77 -1.52 17.66 -6.44
C THR A 77 -1.46 19.09 -6.91
#